data_AF-A0A2E0BHZ0-F1
#
_entry.id   AF-A0A2E0BHZ0-F1
#
_cell.length_a   1.000
_cell.length_b   1.000
_cell.length_c   1.000
_cell.angle_alpha   90.00
_cell.angle_beta   90.00
_cell.angle_gamma   90.00
#
_symmetry.space_group_name_H-M   'P 1'
#
loop_
_entity.id
_entity.type
_entity.pdbx_description
1 polymer ?
#
loop_
_entity_poly.entity_id
_entity_poly.type
_entity_poly.pdbx_seq_one_letter_code
_entity_poly.pdbx_strand_id
1 'polypeptide(L)'
;TKIIGGGHFICLETNYKEGISNAAFWFGTCTFNNDAEVLETVLSSSNQKYIGAHQHLKVALTDDENFSQSIILDGAEVIESFQRM
;
A
#
# COMPACT_ATOMS: atom_id res chain seq x y z
N THR A 1 -4.23 -0.52 7.76
CA THR A 1 -5.50 -0.71 7.03
C THR A 1 -5.40 -0.13 5.65
N LYS A 2 -5.83 -0.86 4.63
CA LYS A 2 -5.87 -0.39 3.25
C LYS A 2 -7.29 -0.53 2.70
N ILE A 3 -7.78 0.53 2.06
CA ILE A 3 -9.10 0.58 1.43
C ILE A 3 -8.86 0.79 -0.06
N ILE A 4 -9.43 -0.06 -0.91
CA ILE A 4 -9.23 -0.04 -2.35
C ILE A 4 -10.60 -0.06 -3.02
N GLY A 5 -10.85 0.88 -3.94
CA GLY A 5 -12.13 0.95 -4.65
C GLY A 5 -12.19 2.12 -5.63
N GLY A 6 -12.98 1.97 -6.70
CA GLY A 6 -13.21 3.04 -7.68
C GLY A 6 -11.94 3.60 -8.34
N GLY A 7 -10.90 2.78 -8.48
CA GLY A 7 -9.58 3.20 -9.02
C GLY A 7 -8.70 3.99 -8.05
N HIS A 8 -9.03 3.97 -6.75
CA HIS A 8 -8.30 4.69 -5.71
C HIS A 8 -7.92 3.77 -4.55
N PHE A 9 -6.94 4.22 -3.78
CA PHE A 9 -6.59 3.60 -2.50
C PHE A 9 -6.45 4.65 -1.39
N ILE A 10 -6.72 4.21 -0.17
CA ILE A 10 -6.35 4.89 1.07
C ILE A 10 -5.57 3.89 1.91
N CYS A 11 -4.37 4.27 2.36
CA CYS A 11 -3.60 3.52 3.34
C CYS A 11 -3.49 4.33 4.64
N LEU A 12 -3.78 3.66 5.75
CA LEU A 12 -3.65 4.16 7.11
C LEU A 12 -2.80 3.16 7.89
N GLU A 13 -1.65 3.61 8.39
CA GLU A 13 -0.75 2.80 9.18
C GLU A 13 -0.52 3.42 10.55
N THR A 14 -0.25 2.56 11.52
CA THR A 14 0.31 2.97 12.80
C THR A 14 1.59 2.20 13.00
N ASN A 15 2.71 2.91 12.87
CA ASN A 15 4.04 2.36 13.01
C ASN A 15 4.47 2.53 14.47
N TYR A 16 4.69 1.41 15.16
CA TYR A 16 5.25 1.38 16.51
C TYR A 16 6.74 1.12 16.43
N LYS A 17 7.55 2.11 16.80
CA LYS A 17 9.02 1.96 16.87
C LYS A 17 9.50 2.56 18.18
N GLU A 18 10.24 1.79 18.97
CA GLU A 18 10.88 2.24 20.22
C GLU A 18 9.89 2.88 21.22
N GLY A 19 8.66 2.37 21.29
CA GLY A 19 7.61 2.90 22.19
C GLY A 19 6.90 4.15 21.67
N ILE A 20 7.26 4.65 20.48
CA ILE A 20 6.59 5.77 19.81
C ILE A 20 5.62 5.21 18.77
N SER A 21 4.38 5.69 18.82
CA SER A 21 3.33 5.41 17.85
C SER A 21 3.26 6.54 16.83
N ASN A 22 3.63 6.27 15.58
CA ASN A 22 3.50 7.21 14.48
C ASN A 22 2.39 6.78 13.54
N ALA A 23 1.35 7.61 13.43
CA ALA A 23 0.32 7.43 12.42
C ALA A 23 0.85 7.89 11.05
N ALA A 24 0.61 7.10 10.02
CA ALA A 24 0.96 7.44 8.65
C ALA A 24 -0.25 7.26 7.73
N PHE A 25 -0.30 8.09 6.69
CA PHE A 25 -1.42 8.17 5.76
C PHE A 25 -0.92 8.33 4.32
N TRP A 26 -1.59 7.64 3.40
CA TRP A 26 -1.44 7.81 1.96
C TRP A 26 -2.79 7.70 1.27
N PHE A 27 -2.99 8.52 0.24
CA PHE A 27 -4.14 8.46 -0.64
C PHE A 27 -3.67 8.66 -2.08
N GLY A 28 -4.27 7.92 -3.00
CA GLY A 28 -3.90 7.99 -4.40
C GLY A 28 -4.80 7.20 -5.33
N THR A 29 -4.36 7.09 -6.58
CA THR A 29 -4.97 6.24 -7.59
C THR A 29 -4.25 4.89 -7.65
N CYS A 30 -4.97 3.86 -8.06
CA CYS A 30 -4.41 2.52 -8.28
C CYS A 30 -5.00 1.92 -9.57
N THR A 31 -4.14 1.32 -10.39
CA THR A 31 -4.55 0.57 -11.58
C THR A 31 -3.97 -0.84 -11.51
N PHE A 32 -4.85 -1.84 -11.59
CA PHE A 32 -4.49 -3.26 -11.61
C PHE A 32 -4.30 -3.72 -13.06
N ASN A 33 -3.30 -4.57 -13.31
CA ASN A 33 -3.12 -5.24 -14.60
C ASN A 33 -3.41 -6.75 -14.50
N ASN A 34 -3.35 -7.45 -15.63
CA ASN A 34 -3.60 -8.90 -15.70
C ASN A 34 -2.44 -9.75 -15.17
N ASP A 35 -1.30 -9.14 -14.84
CA ASP A 35 -0.07 -9.82 -14.41
C ASP A 35 0.09 -9.83 -12.88
N ALA A 36 -1.01 -9.62 -12.16
CA ALA A 36 -1.05 -9.51 -10.71
C ALA A 36 -0.16 -8.38 -10.18
N GLU A 37 -0.14 -7.25 -10.89
CA GLU A 37 0.56 -6.03 -10.50
C GLU A 37 -0.39 -4.85 -10.35
N VAL A 38 0.02 -3.89 -9.53
CA VAL A 38 -0.66 -2.62 -9.33
C VAL A 38 0.33 -1.48 -9.50
N LEU A 39 -0.10 -0.45 -10.23
CA LEU A 39 0.55 0.85 -10.21
C LEU A 39 -0.23 1.79 -9.30
N GLU A 40 0.36 2.18 -8.19
CA GLU A 40 -0.15 3.23 -7.31
C GLU A 40 0.52 4.57 -7.62
N THR A 41 -0.27 5.64 -7.63
CA THR A 41 0.24 7.02 -7.70
C THR A 41 -0.24 7.78 -6.47
N VAL A 42 0.69 8.18 -5.62
CA VAL A 42 0.39 8.88 -4.37
C VAL A 42 0.03 10.34 -4.67
N LEU A 43 -1.20 10.73 -4.33
CA LEU A 43 -1.69 12.10 -4.50
C LEU A 43 -1.57 12.93 -3.21
N SER A 44 -1.67 12.27 -2.06
CA SER A 44 -1.52 12.91 -0.74
C SER A 44 -0.91 11.93 0.26
N SER A 45 -0.08 12.43 1.16
CA SER A 45 0.55 11.62 2.22
C SER A 45 0.92 12.47 3.43
N SER A 46 0.97 11.85 4.61
CA SER A 46 1.56 12.46 5.81
C SER A 46 3.08 12.66 5.68
N ASN A 47 3.75 11.94 4.77
CA ASN A 47 5.15 12.13 4.45
C ASN A 47 5.28 12.76 3.05
N GLN A 48 5.62 14.04 3.02
CA GLN A 48 5.69 14.84 1.78
C GLN A 48 6.65 14.28 0.73
N LYS A 49 7.65 13.48 1.14
CA LYS A 49 8.60 12.85 0.20
C LYS A 49 7.92 11.87 -0.77
N TYR A 50 6.77 11.33 -0.40
CA TYR A 50 6.06 10.34 -1.23
C TYR A 50 4.96 10.95 -2.09
N ILE A 51 4.66 12.25 -1.98
CA ILE A 51 3.64 12.89 -2.83
C ILE A 51 4.15 12.91 -4.27
N GLY A 52 3.35 12.39 -5.21
CA GLY A 52 3.73 12.20 -6.61
C GLY A 52 4.54 10.94 -6.89
N ALA A 53 4.85 10.12 -5.87
CA ALA A 53 5.55 8.86 -6.08
C ALA A 53 4.68 7.84 -6.82
N HIS A 54 5.32 7.09 -7.71
CA HIS A 54 4.74 5.93 -8.38
C HIS A 54 5.29 4.66 -7.74
N GLN A 55 4.42 3.75 -7.33
CA GLN A 55 4.79 2.49 -6.69
C GLN A 55 4.25 1.33 -7.52
N HIS A 56 5.17 0.45 -7.91
CA HIS A 56 4.83 -0.82 -8.53
C HIS A 56 4.76 -1.89 -7.44
N LEU A 57 3.57 -2.48 -7.30
CA LEU A 57 3.29 -3.52 -6.33
C LEU A 57 3.00 -4.81 -7.08
N LYS A 58 3.48 -5.94 -6.55
CA LYS A 58 2.90 -7.24 -6.86
C LYS A 58 1.80 -7.53 -5.88
N VAL A 59 0.71 -8.13 -6.33
CA VAL A 59 -0.46 -8.39 -5.49
C VAL A 59 -0.93 -9.83 -5.68
N ALA A 60 -1.53 -10.40 -4.63
CA ALA A 60 -2.17 -11.70 -4.74
C ALA A 60 -3.35 -11.79 -3.76
N LEU A 61 -4.40 -12.50 -4.16
CA LEU A 61 -5.36 -13.07 -3.21
C LEU A 61 -4.80 -14.44 -2.80
N THR A 62 -4.48 -14.62 -1.54
CA THR A 62 -3.97 -15.91 -1.04
C THR A 62 -5.12 -16.87 -0.71
N ASP A 63 -6.31 -16.33 -0.43
CA ASP A 63 -7.61 -17.01 -0.38
C ASP A 63 -8.72 -15.95 -0.52
N ASP A 64 -9.98 -16.30 -0.22
CA ASP A 64 -11.14 -15.41 -0.35
C ASP A 64 -11.08 -14.17 0.57
N GLU A 65 -10.38 -14.30 1.71
CA GLU A 65 -10.32 -13.30 2.77
C GLU A 65 -8.95 -12.63 2.89
N ASN A 66 -7.89 -13.22 2.33
CA ASN A 66 -6.53 -12.74 2.51
C ASN A 66 -5.95 -12.17 1.20
N PHE A 67 -5.40 -10.97 1.31
CA PHE A 67 -4.74 -10.23 0.25
C PHE A 67 -3.31 -9.92 0.66
N SER A 68 -2.35 -10.16 -0.23
CA SER A 68 -0.97 -9.74 -0.04
C SER A 68 -0.53 -8.76 -1.11
N GLN A 69 0.38 -7.87 -0.74
CA GLN A 69 1.13 -7.07 -1.70
C GLN A 69 2.61 -7.08 -1.34
N SER A 70 3.49 -6.96 -2.34
CA SER A 70 4.91 -6.74 -2.13
C SER A 70 5.43 -5.55 -2.92
N ILE A 71 6.38 -4.84 -2.32
CA ILE A 71 7.07 -3.67 -2.87
C ILE A 71 8.56 -3.77 -2.57
N ILE A 72 9.39 -3.27 -3.49
CA ILE A 72 10.82 -3.09 -3.22
C ILE A 72 11.03 -1.69 -2.63
N LEU A 73 11.41 -1.63 -1.35
CA LEU A 73 11.77 -0.40 -0.64
C LEU A 73 13.24 -0.46 -0.25
N ASP A 74 14.03 0.52 -0.70
CA ASP A 74 15.47 0.61 -0.46
C ASP A 74 16.25 -0.69 -0.77
N GLY A 75 15.81 -1.41 -1.83
CA GLY A 75 16.42 -2.67 -2.27
C GLY A 75 15.99 -3.92 -1.48
N ALA A 76 15.14 -3.78 -0.46
CA ALA A 76 14.55 -4.87 0.27
C ALA A 76 13.09 -5.11 -0.17
N GLU A 77 12.69 -6.37 -0.26
CA GLU A 77 11.28 -6.71 -0.45
C GLU A 77 10.54 -6.55 0.88
N VAL A 78 9.50 -5.72 0.86
CA VAL A 78 8.54 -5.56 1.94
C VAL A 78 7.25 -6.22 1.50
N ILE A 79 6.75 -7.13 2.33
CA ILE A 79 5.50 -7.86 2.09
C ILE A 79 4.50 -7.41 3.15
N GLU A 80 3.34 -6.96 2.68
CA GLU A 80 2.21 -6.60 3.52
C GLU A 80 1.08 -7.59 3.31
N SER A 81 0.54 -8.11 4.41
CA SER A 81 -0.59 -9.04 4.40
C SER A 81 -1.80 -8.37 5.02
N PHE A 82 -2.94 -8.51 4.36
CA PHE A 82 -4.20 -7.91 4.75
C PHE A 82 -5.27 -8.98 4.79
N GLN A 83 -6.17 -8.88 5.77
CA GLN A 83 -7.41 -9.63 5.80
C GLN A 83 -8.55 -8.66 5.44
N ARG A 84 -9.47 -9.12 4.59
CA ARG A 84 -10.70 -8.41 4.24
C ARG A 84 -11.53 -8.21 5.51
N MET A 85 -12.16 -7.03 5.63
CA MET A 85 -13.08 -6.69 6.72
C MET A 85 -14.53 -6.82 6.28
#